data_AF-A0A9P5F0U9-F1
#
_entry.id   AF-A0A9P5F0U9-F1
#
_cell.length_a   1.000
_cell.length_b   1.000
_cell.length_c   1.000
_cell.angle_alpha   90.00
_cell.angle_beta   90.00
_cell.angle_gamma   90.00
#
_symmetry.space_group_name_H-M   'P 1'
#
loop_
_entity.id
_entity.type
_entity.pdbx_description
1 polymer ?
#
loop_
_entity_poly.entity_id
_entity_poly.type
_entity_poly.pdbx_seq_one_letter_code
_entity_poly.pdbx_strand_id
1 'polypeptide(L)'
;MHLSTPDGAGTVAPKDRRPLKFLLHCFSATGHVLPMQAVARELVERGHEVVWTTIAPQEARVVASGAKFVPAENVIKIDANLDGADPKDMAETAEVMFGGRLTAQVADIRRVLKTFKPDYVLNDALPQGMAAVYELGEIPSYATLGVVPLYLPEVGPEPTAHPAQSALGMLLSQPRLVLPVINPEREKLGLRPLKPTDAFSYSPFLHIQASCPSLEFQEGPEPIIPQAHYVGPLVAKIGSSSANLPEWWDDVLSAPSKGQDVLFLTQGTFAMDPTSLIIPGLQALQEDKRFLIVVPSKLGDEIRAKVQIEDNVRIADWVPYDQLLPRTRLLITNGGYGSVTQALSHGVPLICAGTSEDKKDTSARVSWVGAGIDLKTDNPSVTQVKEAVYKILNDSSYKDNATRIGEELNAQGGAKRACDLLEKAALELDVSKST
;
A
#
# COMPACT_ATOMS: atom_id res chain seq x y z
N MET A 1 -18.75 -30.60 25.83
CA MET A 1 -19.80 -30.94 24.85
C MET A 1 -19.34 -30.37 23.53
N HIS A 2 -18.69 -31.20 22.70
CA HIS A 2 -18.13 -30.80 21.41
C HIS A 2 -19.27 -30.59 20.42
N LEU A 3 -19.34 -29.40 19.82
CA LEU A 3 -20.17 -29.15 18.65
C LEU A 3 -19.26 -29.20 17.42
N SER A 4 -19.32 -30.33 16.73
CA SER A 4 -18.76 -30.53 15.40
C SER A 4 -19.44 -29.59 14.40
N THR A 5 -18.65 -28.88 13.61
CA THR A 5 -19.10 -28.18 12.40
C THR A 5 -19.44 -29.22 11.32
N PRO A 6 -20.57 -29.10 10.61
CA PRO A 6 -20.87 -29.98 9.50
C PRO A 6 -20.04 -29.57 8.28
N ASP A 7 -19.02 -30.38 7.95
CA ASP A 7 -18.44 -30.45 6.62
C ASP A 7 -19.47 -31.04 5.66
N GLY A 8 -19.80 -30.33 4.57
CA GLY A 8 -20.65 -30.91 3.52
C GLY A 8 -21.43 -29.94 2.65
N ALA A 9 -20.80 -28.92 2.07
CA ALA A 9 -21.25 -28.34 0.81
C ALA A 9 -20.15 -28.63 -0.21
N GLY A 10 -20.44 -29.47 -1.21
CA GLY A 10 -19.47 -29.99 -2.18
C GLY A 10 -18.70 -28.86 -2.86
N THR A 11 -17.45 -28.66 -2.44
CA THR A 11 -16.52 -27.77 -3.10
C THR A 11 -15.96 -28.50 -4.32
N VAL A 12 -16.47 -28.15 -5.49
CA VAL A 12 -15.85 -28.50 -6.78
C VAL A 12 -14.37 -28.12 -6.69
N ALA A 13 -13.48 -29.06 -7.00
CA ALA A 13 -12.04 -28.84 -6.93
C ALA A 13 -11.66 -27.60 -7.78
N PRO A 14 -10.68 -26.78 -7.35
CA PRO A 14 -10.32 -25.51 -8.02
C PRO A 14 -10.04 -25.65 -9.53
N LYS A 15 -9.66 -26.84 -10.00
CA LYS A 15 -9.32 -27.12 -11.41
C LYS A 15 -10.52 -27.27 -12.36
N ASP A 16 -11.74 -27.42 -11.84
CA ASP A 16 -12.94 -27.66 -12.67
C ASP A 16 -13.84 -26.42 -12.82
N ARG A 17 -13.42 -25.25 -12.30
CA ARG A 17 -14.19 -24.00 -12.41
C ARG A 17 -13.84 -23.26 -13.70
N ARG A 18 -14.86 -22.68 -14.35
CA ARG A 18 -14.65 -21.79 -15.51
C ARG A 18 -13.70 -20.65 -15.11
N PRO A 19 -12.82 -20.18 -16.00
CA PRO A 19 -12.11 -18.92 -15.81
C PRO A 19 -13.08 -17.78 -15.53
N LEU A 20 -12.96 -17.16 -14.36
CA LEU A 20 -13.61 -15.89 -14.04
C LEU A 20 -12.91 -14.71 -14.73
N LYS A 21 -13.64 -13.62 -14.88
CA LYS A 21 -13.19 -12.36 -15.48
C LYS A 21 -13.10 -11.27 -14.43
N PHE A 22 -11.93 -10.68 -14.24
CA PHE A 22 -11.71 -9.62 -13.26
C PHE A 22 -11.35 -8.30 -13.95
N LEU A 23 -12.00 -7.22 -13.51
CA LEU A 23 -11.58 -5.85 -13.82
C LEU A 23 -10.85 -5.27 -12.61
N LEU A 24 -9.61 -4.82 -12.80
CA LEU A 24 -8.83 -4.13 -11.78
C LEU A 24 -8.70 -2.65 -12.14
N HIS A 25 -8.84 -1.77 -11.15
CA HIS A 25 -8.59 -0.34 -11.28
C HIS A 25 -7.77 0.17 -10.08
N CYS A 26 -6.71 0.94 -10.33
CA CYS A 26 -5.91 1.51 -9.24
C CYS A 26 -5.36 2.90 -9.59
N PHE A 27 -5.12 3.67 -8.54
CA PHE A 27 -4.35 4.90 -8.54
C PHE A 27 -2.91 4.65 -9.00
N SER A 28 -2.30 5.66 -9.59
CA SER A 28 -1.07 5.54 -10.37
C SER A 28 0.22 5.46 -9.54
N ALA A 29 0.15 5.79 -8.24
CA ALA A 29 1.30 5.75 -7.35
C ALA A 29 1.85 4.32 -7.19
N THR A 30 3.18 4.18 -7.10
CA THR A 30 3.88 2.89 -6.96
C THR A 30 3.33 2.05 -5.79
N GLY A 31 2.99 2.69 -4.67
CA GLY A 31 2.42 2.05 -3.49
C GLY A 31 1.06 1.40 -3.72
N HIS A 32 0.34 1.80 -4.77
CA HIS A 32 -0.96 1.22 -5.18
C HIS A 32 -0.78 0.17 -6.27
N VAL A 33 0.11 0.45 -7.23
CA VAL A 33 0.36 -0.43 -8.38
C VAL A 33 1.03 -1.74 -7.96
N LEU A 34 2.02 -1.73 -7.06
CA LEU A 34 2.75 -2.96 -6.70
C LEU A 34 1.88 -3.99 -5.95
N PRO A 35 1.08 -3.62 -4.94
CA PRO A 35 0.12 -4.55 -4.33
C PRO A 35 -0.91 -5.09 -5.33
N MET A 36 -1.45 -4.22 -6.19
CA MET A 36 -2.39 -4.62 -7.23
C MET A 36 -1.73 -5.61 -8.22
N GLN A 37 -0.45 -5.42 -8.53
CA GLN A 37 0.33 -6.32 -9.39
C GLN A 37 0.45 -7.73 -8.80
N ALA A 38 0.63 -7.84 -7.47
CA ALA A 38 0.70 -9.12 -6.80
C ALA A 38 -0.63 -9.88 -6.91
N VAL A 39 -1.76 -9.18 -6.73
CA VAL A 39 -3.11 -9.76 -6.89
C VAL A 39 -3.38 -10.13 -8.35
N ALA A 40 -3.08 -9.23 -9.30
CA ALA A 40 -3.27 -9.47 -10.72
C ALA A 40 -2.51 -10.70 -11.21
N ARG A 41 -1.25 -10.85 -10.79
CA ARG A 41 -0.43 -12.01 -11.14
C ARG A 41 -1.03 -13.32 -10.61
N GLU A 42 -1.41 -13.36 -9.34
CA GLU A 42 -2.02 -14.56 -8.75
C GLU A 42 -3.32 -14.94 -9.48
N LEU A 43 -4.19 -13.97 -9.81
CA LEU A 43 -5.40 -14.23 -10.59
C LEU A 43 -5.09 -14.82 -11.98
N VAL A 44 -4.08 -14.27 -12.67
CA VAL A 44 -3.65 -14.78 -13.99
C VAL A 44 -3.04 -16.18 -13.87
N GLU A 45 -2.21 -16.44 -12.87
CA GLU A 45 -1.61 -17.76 -12.61
C GLU A 45 -2.67 -18.83 -12.31
N ARG A 46 -3.80 -18.44 -11.72
CA ARG A 46 -4.98 -19.30 -11.53
C ARG A 46 -5.82 -19.51 -12.79
N GLY A 47 -5.46 -18.86 -13.90
CA GLY A 47 -6.11 -19.01 -15.21
C GLY A 47 -7.27 -18.06 -15.45
N HIS A 48 -7.44 -17.00 -14.64
CA HIS A 48 -8.49 -16.00 -14.83
C HIS A 48 -8.15 -14.99 -15.93
N GLU A 49 -9.19 -14.45 -16.57
CA GLU A 49 -9.03 -13.34 -17.51
C GLU A 49 -9.01 -12.02 -16.73
N VAL A 50 -7.87 -11.33 -16.71
CA VAL A 50 -7.70 -10.09 -15.94
C VAL A 50 -7.49 -8.92 -16.89
N VAL A 51 -8.38 -7.93 -16.81
CA VAL A 51 -8.19 -6.61 -17.42
C VAL A 51 -7.86 -5.62 -16.32
N TRP A 52 -6.79 -4.87 -16.48
CA TRP A 52 -6.38 -3.86 -15.51
C TRP A 52 -6.27 -2.49 -16.18
N THR A 53 -7.09 -1.57 -15.68
CA THR A 53 -7.10 -0.17 -16.10
C THR A 53 -6.37 0.74 -15.11
N THR A 54 -5.38 1.47 -15.61
CA THR A 54 -4.63 2.51 -14.90
C THR A 54 -3.93 3.40 -15.94
N ILE A 55 -3.13 4.39 -15.52
CA ILE A 55 -2.51 5.35 -16.44
C ILE A 55 -1.43 4.70 -17.34
N ALA A 56 -1.23 5.25 -18.54
CA ALA A 56 -0.29 4.73 -19.55
C ALA A 56 1.15 4.46 -19.04
N PRO A 57 1.76 5.32 -18.20
CA PRO A 57 3.10 5.05 -17.64
C PRO A 57 3.23 3.73 -16.85
N GLN A 58 2.13 3.11 -16.44
CA GLN A 58 2.14 1.86 -15.67
C GLN A 58 1.96 0.60 -16.54
N GLU A 59 1.81 0.74 -17.87
CA GLU A 59 1.57 -0.38 -18.79
C GLU A 59 2.56 -1.54 -18.60
N ALA A 60 3.86 -1.25 -18.55
CA ALA A 60 4.88 -2.27 -18.39
C ALA A 60 4.70 -3.12 -17.11
N ARG A 61 4.23 -2.51 -16.01
CA ARG A 61 3.94 -3.23 -14.76
C ARG A 61 2.69 -4.09 -14.88
N VAL A 62 1.65 -3.58 -15.54
CA VAL A 62 0.43 -4.34 -15.80
C VAL A 62 0.74 -5.57 -16.65
N VAL A 63 1.43 -5.39 -17.77
CA VAL A 63 1.80 -6.49 -18.67
C VAL A 63 2.70 -7.52 -17.97
N ALA A 64 3.61 -7.08 -17.09
CA ALA A 64 4.46 -7.97 -16.30
C ALA A 64 3.71 -8.80 -15.24
N SER A 65 2.42 -8.52 -14.99
CA SER A 65 1.55 -9.40 -14.19
C SER A 65 0.83 -10.47 -15.04
N GLY A 66 0.88 -10.35 -16.36
CA GLY A 66 0.10 -11.17 -17.30
C GLY A 66 -1.33 -10.64 -17.55
N ALA A 67 -1.74 -9.58 -16.86
CA ALA A 67 -3.03 -8.93 -17.12
C ALA A 67 -3.03 -8.14 -18.44
N LYS A 68 -4.22 -8.00 -19.05
CA LYS A 68 -4.43 -7.14 -20.20
C LYS A 68 -4.55 -5.68 -19.77
N PHE A 69 -3.63 -4.85 -20.26
CA PHE A 69 -3.66 -3.41 -20.02
C PHE A 69 -4.74 -2.70 -20.83
N VAL A 70 -5.46 -1.77 -20.19
CA VAL A 70 -6.31 -0.78 -20.86
C VAL A 70 -6.02 0.59 -20.24
N PRO A 71 -5.67 1.62 -21.03
CA PRO A 71 -5.29 2.91 -20.45
C PRO A 71 -6.48 3.64 -19.84
N ALA A 72 -6.26 4.30 -18.70
CA ALA A 72 -7.17 5.27 -18.09
C ALA A 72 -6.90 6.67 -18.67
N GLU A 73 -7.54 6.99 -19.80
CA GLU A 73 -7.32 8.21 -20.57
C GLU A 73 -7.86 9.50 -19.93
N ASN A 74 -8.79 9.39 -18.98
CA ASN A 74 -9.34 10.54 -18.27
C ASN A 74 -8.66 10.73 -16.92
N VAL A 75 -8.42 9.65 -16.18
CA VAL A 75 -7.72 9.71 -14.89
C VAL A 75 -6.32 10.29 -15.04
N ILE A 76 -5.58 9.96 -16.10
CA ILE A 76 -4.24 10.52 -16.33
C ILE A 76 -4.24 12.06 -16.45
N LYS A 77 -5.34 12.66 -16.93
CA LYS A 77 -5.48 14.12 -17.03
C LYS A 77 -5.70 14.77 -15.67
N ILE A 78 -6.39 14.05 -14.77
CA ILE A 78 -6.60 14.49 -13.39
C ILE A 78 -5.31 14.32 -12.58
N ASP A 79 -4.61 13.21 -12.76
CA ASP A 79 -3.34 12.94 -12.06
C ASP A 79 -2.25 13.96 -12.40
N ALA A 80 -2.29 14.57 -13.59
CA ALA A 80 -1.38 15.65 -13.97
C ALA A 80 -1.48 16.88 -13.03
N ASN A 81 -2.59 17.05 -12.31
CA ASN A 81 -2.73 18.13 -11.32
C ASN A 81 -1.99 17.84 -10.01
N LEU A 82 -1.56 16.60 -9.78
CA LEU A 82 -0.77 16.23 -8.59
C LEU A 82 0.70 16.61 -8.74
N ASP A 83 1.19 16.70 -9.98
CA ASP A 83 2.60 16.94 -10.28
C ASP A 83 3.01 18.35 -9.83
N GLY A 84 3.79 18.43 -8.76
CA GLY A 84 4.27 19.69 -8.19
C GLY A 84 3.22 20.48 -7.42
N ALA A 85 2.09 19.87 -7.08
CA ALA A 85 1.08 20.50 -6.24
C ALA A 85 1.58 20.72 -4.81
N ASP A 86 1.30 21.91 -4.26
CA ASP A 86 1.61 22.30 -2.88
C ASP A 86 0.37 22.95 -2.25
N PRO A 87 -0.64 22.14 -1.87
CA PRO A 87 -1.90 22.65 -1.33
C PRO A 87 -1.69 23.28 0.04
N LYS A 88 -2.33 24.43 0.27
CA LYS A 88 -2.14 25.24 1.48
C LYS A 88 -3.02 24.80 2.65
N ASP A 89 -4.11 24.11 2.35
CA ASP A 89 -5.07 23.64 3.33
C ASP A 89 -5.78 22.34 2.88
N MET A 90 -6.66 21.83 3.72
CA MET A 90 -7.40 20.59 3.45
C MET A 90 -8.42 20.72 2.32
N ALA A 91 -8.93 21.92 2.02
CA ALA A 91 -9.87 22.12 0.92
C ALA A 91 -9.12 22.07 -0.42
N GLU A 92 -7.98 22.74 -0.54
CA GLU A 92 -7.09 22.62 -1.69
C GLU A 92 -6.57 21.18 -1.83
N THR A 93 -6.21 20.51 -0.73
CA THR A 93 -5.80 19.10 -0.77
C THR A 93 -6.92 18.20 -1.28
N ALA A 94 -8.17 18.42 -0.84
CA ALA A 94 -9.32 17.67 -1.32
C ALA A 94 -9.56 17.91 -2.83
N GLU A 95 -9.46 19.15 -3.30
CA GLU A 95 -9.63 19.49 -4.72
C GLU A 95 -8.54 18.83 -5.59
N VAL A 96 -7.28 18.91 -5.16
CA VAL A 96 -6.14 18.29 -5.85
C VAL A 96 -6.30 16.76 -5.90
N MET A 97 -6.74 16.14 -4.81
CA MET A 97 -6.86 14.68 -4.71
C MET A 97 -8.12 14.13 -5.38
N PHE A 98 -9.26 14.83 -5.31
CA PHE A 98 -10.56 14.28 -5.71
C PHE A 98 -11.25 15.04 -6.84
N GLY A 99 -10.86 16.29 -7.12
CA GLY A 99 -11.51 17.15 -8.11
C GLY A 99 -11.49 16.55 -9.51
N GLY A 100 -12.67 16.22 -10.04
CA GLY A 100 -12.81 15.63 -11.38
C GLY A 100 -12.45 14.14 -11.45
N ARG A 101 -11.95 13.55 -10.35
CA ARG A 101 -11.46 12.17 -10.33
C ARG A 101 -12.62 11.19 -10.47
N LEU A 102 -13.74 11.44 -9.79
CA LEU A 102 -14.88 10.52 -9.79
C LEU A 102 -15.44 10.37 -11.20
N THR A 103 -15.72 11.49 -11.89
CA THR A 103 -16.23 11.48 -13.26
C THR A 103 -15.22 10.89 -14.25
N ALA A 104 -13.92 11.16 -14.09
CA ALA A 104 -12.87 10.58 -14.90
C ALA A 104 -12.78 9.05 -14.74
N GLN A 105 -12.80 8.54 -13.51
CA GLN A 105 -12.83 7.10 -13.22
C GLN A 105 -14.04 6.44 -13.86
N VAL A 106 -15.25 7.01 -13.69
CA VAL A 106 -16.49 6.48 -14.28
C VAL A 106 -16.39 6.40 -15.81
N ALA A 107 -15.85 7.44 -16.46
CA ALA A 107 -15.68 7.46 -17.91
C ALA A 107 -14.72 6.35 -18.41
N ASP A 108 -13.59 6.17 -17.73
CA ASP A 108 -12.61 5.14 -18.07
C ASP A 108 -13.14 3.73 -17.81
N ILE A 109 -13.78 3.49 -16.66
CA ILE A 109 -14.40 2.19 -16.34
C ILE A 109 -15.49 1.84 -17.35
N ARG A 110 -16.39 2.77 -17.70
CA ARG A 110 -17.41 2.56 -18.73
C ARG A 110 -16.83 2.19 -20.09
N ARG A 111 -15.69 2.78 -20.47
CA ARG A 111 -14.99 2.41 -21.73
C ARG A 111 -14.58 0.94 -21.70
N VAL A 112 -14.06 0.44 -20.59
CA VAL A 112 -13.72 -0.97 -20.42
C VAL A 112 -14.99 -1.85 -20.46
N LEU A 113 -16.03 -1.49 -19.69
CA LEU A 113 -17.27 -2.25 -19.57
C LEU A 113 -18.06 -2.41 -20.90
N LYS A 114 -17.80 -1.57 -21.91
CA LYS A 114 -18.36 -1.73 -23.26
C LYS A 114 -17.83 -2.97 -23.99
N THR A 115 -16.59 -3.35 -23.73
CA THR A 115 -15.89 -4.43 -24.45
C THR A 115 -15.54 -5.63 -23.59
N PHE A 116 -15.53 -5.44 -22.26
CA PHE A 116 -15.21 -6.46 -21.28
C PHE A 116 -16.32 -6.55 -20.24
N LYS A 117 -16.83 -7.76 -19.99
CA LYS A 117 -17.87 -8.01 -18.99
C LYS A 117 -17.23 -8.78 -17.83
N PRO A 118 -16.80 -8.09 -16.75
CA PRO A 118 -16.20 -8.76 -15.60
C PRO A 118 -17.26 -9.52 -14.80
N ASP A 119 -16.83 -10.65 -14.22
CA ASP A 119 -17.57 -11.36 -13.18
C ASP A 119 -17.43 -10.61 -11.83
N TYR A 120 -16.28 -9.96 -11.60
CA TYR A 120 -16.05 -9.15 -10.40
C TYR A 120 -15.04 -8.02 -10.63
N VAL A 121 -15.08 -7.01 -9.77
CA VAL A 121 -14.27 -5.79 -9.91
C VAL A 121 -13.51 -5.51 -8.63
N LEU A 122 -12.22 -5.17 -8.74
CA LEU A 122 -11.38 -4.73 -7.64
C LEU A 122 -10.88 -3.30 -7.90
N ASN A 123 -11.13 -2.41 -6.96
CA ASN A 123 -10.54 -1.07 -6.92
C ASN A 123 -9.55 -0.98 -5.75
N ASP A 124 -8.57 -0.09 -5.81
CA ASP A 124 -7.75 0.24 -4.63
C ASP A 124 -8.46 1.17 -3.62
N ALA A 125 -7.70 1.77 -2.70
CA ALA A 125 -8.18 2.60 -1.60
C ALA A 125 -8.88 3.93 -2.00
N LEU A 126 -9.05 4.23 -3.30
CA LEU A 126 -9.82 5.37 -3.80
C LEU A 126 -11.00 4.92 -4.70
N PRO A 127 -12.07 4.35 -4.11
CA PRO A 127 -13.13 3.66 -4.86
C PRO A 127 -14.26 4.54 -5.37
N GLN A 128 -14.14 5.87 -5.34
CA GLN A 128 -15.27 6.79 -5.56
C GLN A 128 -15.95 6.59 -6.91
N GLY A 129 -15.17 6.47 -7.98
CA GLY A 129 -15.70 6.16 -9.32
C GLY A 129 -16.28 4.76 -9.41
N MET A 130 -15.67 3.77 -8.76
CA MET A 130 -16.20 2.39 -8.75
C MET A 130 -17.54 2.29 -8.00
N ALA A 131 -17.64 2.96 -6.86
CA ALA A 131 -18.87 3.11 -6.10
C ALA A 131 -19.96 3.78 -6.94
N ALA A 132 -19.62 4.83 -7.69
CA ALA A 132 -20.56 5.48 -8.60
C ALA A 132 -21.06 4.53 -9.71
N VAL A 133 -20.17 3.76 -10.35
CA VAL A 133 -20.56 2.75 -11.37
C VAL A 133 -21.49 1.68 -10.76
N TYR A 134 -21.24 1.26 -9.52
CA TYR A 134 -22.14 0.36 -8.79
C TYR A 134 -23.51 1.00 -8.50
N GLU A 135 -23.56 2.22 -7.96
CA GLU A 135 -24.82 2.92 -7.66
C GLU A 135 -25.66 3.21 -8.91
N LEU A 136 -25.01 3.35 -10.07
CA LEU A 136 -25.65 3.48 -11.38
C LEU A 136 -26.19 2.15 -11.93
N GLY A 137 -25.96 1.03 -11.25
CA GLY A 137 -26.41 -0.30 -11.67
C GLY A 137 -25.61 -0.90 -12.82
N GLU A 138 -24.42 -0.40 -13.11
CA GLU A 138 -23.58 -0.85 -14.23
C GLU A 138 -22.71 -2.06 -13.86
N ILE A 139 -22.47 -2.27 -12.57
CA ILE A 139 -21.84 -3.47 -12.00
C ILE A 139 -22.62 -3.93 -10.75
N PRO A 140 -22.65 -5.24 -10.44
CA PRO A 140 -23.43 -5.77 -9.34
C PRO A 140 -22.77 -5.61 -7.96
N SER A 141 -21.43 -5.58 -7.90
CA SER A 141 -20.64 -5.46 -6.67
C SER A 141 -19.18 -5.20 -7.04
N TYR A 142 -18.37 -4.81 -6.05
CA TYR A 142 -16.93 -4.58 -6.19
C TYR A 142 -16.24 -4.80 -4.85
N ALA A 143 -14.91 -5.01 -4.88
CA ALA A 143 -14.06 -5.01 -3.71
C ALA A 143 -13.13 -3.79 -3.67
N THR A 144 -12.64 -3.47 -2.47
CA THR A 144 -11.58 -2.50 -2.24
C THR A 144 -10.30 -3.19 -1.78
N LEU A 145 -9.15 -2.80 -2.36
CA LEU A 145 -7.82 -3.18 -1.93
C LEU A 145 -7.21 -2.04 -1.09
N GLY A 146 -7.15 -2.25 0.23
CA GLY A 146 -6.50 -1.35 1.17
C GLY A 146 -4.99 -1.44 1.08
N VAL A 147 -4.37 -0.43 0.47
CA VAL A 147 -2.91 -0.27 0.27
C VAL A 147 -2.32 0.91 1.05
N VAL A 148 -3.15 1.51 1.91
CA VAL A 148 -2.84 2.56 2.89
C VAL A 148 -3.42 2.09 4.23
N PRO A 149 -3.11 2.76 5.35
CA PRO A 149 -3.69 2.39 6.63
C PRO A 149 -5.22 2.35 6.63
N LEU A 150 -5.82 1.49 7.45
CA LEU A 150 -7.28 1.41 7.55
C LEU A 150 -7.82 2.64 8.31
N TYR A 151 -8.63 3.45 7.63
CA TYR A 151 -9.23 4.67 8.17
C TYR A 151 -10.71 4.45 8.45
N LEU A 152 -11.08 4.51 9.71
CA LEU A 152 -12.49 4.42 10.09
C LEU A 152 -13.14 5.80 9.98
N PRO A 153 -14.39 5.89 9.50
CA PRO A 153 -15.12 7.14 9.51
C PRO A 153 -15.24 7.70 10.94
N GLU A 154 -14.87 8.97 11.13
CA GLU A 154 -15.07 9.72 12.37
C GLU A 154 -16.52 10.20 12.46
N VAL A 155 -17.44 9.23 12.54
CA VAL A 155 -18.89 9.46 12.58
C VAL A 155 -19.43 9.12 13.96
N GLY A 156 -19.63 10.14 14.80
CA GLY A 156 -20.22 9.94 16.13
C GLY A 156 -19.86 11.04 17.13
N PRO A 157 -20.49 11.05 18.32
CA PRO A 157 -20.18 11.99 19.39
C PRO A 157 -18.90 11.61 20.15
N GLU A 158 -18.49 10.34 20.12
CA GLU A 158 -17.31 9.84 20.83
C GLU A 158 -16.05 9.95 19.97
N PRO A 159 -14.91 10.42 20.53
CA PRO A 159 -13.67 10.54 19.80
C PRO A 159 -13.07 9.15 19.50
N THR A 160 -12.59 8.96 18.27
CA THR A 160 -11.80 7.78 17.91
C THR A 160 -10.49 7.75 18.69
N ALA A 161 -10.11 6.60 19.24
CA ALA A 161 -8.89 6.47 20.06
C ALA A 161 -7.60 6.81 19.28
N HIS A 162 -7.56 6.47 17.99
CA HIS A 162 -6.45 6.74 17.08
C HIS A 162 -6.94 7.49 15.84
N PRO A 163 -7.23 8.80 15.97
CA PRO A 163 -7.73 9.60 14.85
C PRO A 163 -6.65 9.75 13.78
N ALA A 164 -7.08 9.90 12.52
CA ALA A 164 -6.14 10.14 11.43
C ALA A 164 -5.49 11.52 11.57
N GLN A 165 -4.18 11.60 11.38
CA GLN A 165 -3.39 12.83 11.47
C GLN A 165 -2.73 13.21 10.14
N SER A 166 -2.68 12.27 9.20
CA SER A 166 -2.18 12.53 7.85
C SER A 166 -3.26 13.17 6.98
N ALA A 167 -2.85 13.92 5.96
CA ALA A 167 -3.81 14.60 5.07
C ALA A 167 -4.71 13.58 4.34
N LEU A 168 -4.14 12.48 3.83
CA LEU A 168 -4.93 11.44 3.18
C LEU A 168 -5.87 10.76 4.18
N GLY A 169 -5.38 10.45 5.38
CA GLY A 169 -6.18 9.82 6.42
C GLY A 169 -7.37 10.70 6.84
N MET A 170 -7.15 12.00 7.04
CA MET A 170 -8.23 12.95 7.34
C MET A 170 -9.28 13.01 6.23
N LEU A 171 -8.87 13.03 4.95
CA LEU A 171 -9.82 13.03 3.84
C LEU A 171 -10.64 11.73 3.78
N LEU A 172 -10.06 10.59 4.14
CA LEU A 172 -10.73 9.29 4.12
C LEU A 172 -11.56 9.00 5.38
N SER A 173 -11.20 9.56 6.55
CA SER A 173 -11.94 9.40 7.81
C SER A 173 -13.00 10.49 8.03
N GLN A 174 -12.87 11.67 7.42
CA GLN A 174 -13.77 12.80 7.60
C GLN A 174 -14.49 13.17 6.30
N PRO A 175 -15.63 12.50 5.98
CA PRO A 175 -16.45 12.78 4.81
C PRO A 175 -16.63 14.26 4.47
N ARG A 176 -16.86 15.11 5.48
CA ARG A 176 -17.12 16.55 5.31
C ARG A 176 -16.03 17.29 4.51
N LEU A 177 -14.79 16.83 4.55
CA LEU A 177 -13.69 17.46 3.82
C LEU A 177 -13.75 17.21 2.30
N VAL A 178 -14.29 16.07 1.89
CA VAL A 178 -14.29 15.63 0.48
C VAL A 178 -15.65 15.85 -0.20
N LEU A 179 -16.74 15.83 0.57
CA LEU A 179 -18.10 16.00 0.03
C LEU A 179 -18.30 17.26 -0.84
N PRO A 180 -17.74 18.45 -0.52
CA PRO A 180 -17.86 19.62 -1.39
C PRO A 180 -17.30 19.42 -2.80
N VAL A 181 -16.29 18.55 -2.94
CA VAL A 181 -15.61 18.23 -4.21
C VAL A 181 -16.36 17.11 -4.96
N ILE A 182 -16.71 16.04 -4.25
CA ILE A 182 -17.33 14.83 -4.83
C ILE A 182 -18.81 15.04 -5.19
N ASN A 183 -19.60 15.76 -4.40
CA ASN A 183 -21.04 15.87 -4.63
C ASN A 183 -21.42 16.56 -5.95
N PRO A 184 -20.75 17.65 -6.38
CA PRO A 184 -20.97 18.22 -7.71
C PRO A 184 -20.68 17.23 -8.85
N GLU A 185 -19.69 16.35 -8.70
CA GLU A 185 -19.40 15.30 -9.67
C GLU A 185 -20.47 14.21 -9.70
N ARG A 186 -20.99 13.82 -8.53
CA ARG A 186 -22.10 12.87 -8.42
C ARG A 186 -23.37 13.40 -9.10
N GLU A 187 -23.68 14.68 -8.91
CA GLU A 187 -24.84 15.33 -9.55
C GLU A 187 -24.73 15.30 -11.08
N LYS A 188 -23.54 15.55 -11.65
CA LYS A 188 -23.29 15.42 -13.10
C LYS A 188 -23.57 14.02 -13.64
N LEU A 189 -23.46 12.99 -12.80
CA LEU A 189 -23.77 11.60 -13.14
C LEU A 189 -25.23 11.20 -12.85
N GLY A 190 -26.04 12.11 -12.30
CA GLY A 190 -27.41 11.82 -11.87
C GLY A 190 -27.51 11.05 -10.55
N LEU A 191 -26.42 10.97 -9.78
CA LEU A 191 -26.40 10.33 -8.47
C LEU A 191 -26.80 11.32 -7.38
N ARG A 192 -27.43 10.80 -6.31
CA ARG A 192 -27.74 11.61 -5.12
C ARG A 192 -26.44 12.11 -4.48
N PRO A 193 -26.44 13.31 -3.86
CA PRO A 193 -25.33 13.74 -3.03
C PRO A 193 -25.17 12.80 -1.83
N LEU A 194 -23.92 12.58 -1.44
CA LEU A 194 -23.54 11.88 -0.22
C LEU A 194 -23.66 12.82 0.99
N LYS A 195 -23.99 12.22 2.13
CA LYS A 195 -24.08 12.86 3.44
C LYS A 195 -22.84 12.53 4.27
N PRO A 196 -22.49 13.32 5.31
CA PRO A 196 -21.37 13.02 6.19
C PRO A 196 -21.44 11.68 6.92
N THR A 197 -22.63 11.06 6.97
CA THR A 197 -22.88 9.74 7.57
C THR A 197 -22.82 8.59 6.56
N ASP A 198 -22.70 8.88 5.27
CA ASP A 198 -22.58 7.85 4.25
C ASP A 198 -21.13 7.32 4.24
N ALA A 199 -20.96 6.00 4.35
CA ALA A 199 -19.66 5.37 4.16
C ALA A 199 -19.36 5.30 2.65
N PHE A 200 -18.25 5.91 2.22
CA PHE A 200 -17.82 5.88 0.81
C PHE A 200 -16.33 5.58 0.62
N SER A 201 -15.58 5.41 1.71
CA SER A 201 -14.13 5.19 1.67
C SER A 201 -13.77 3.79 1.17
N TYR A 202 -14.64 2.79 1.38
CA TYR A 202 -14.42 1.39 1.03
C TYR A 202 -15.68 0.75 0.44
N SER A 203 -15.50 -0.38 -0.25
CA SER A 203 -16.61 -1.23 -0.66
C SER A 203 -17.45 -1.66 0.55
N PRO A 204 -18.79 -1.63 0.45
CA PRO A 204 -19.67 -2.19 1.48
C PRO A 204 -19.69 -3.73 1.46
N PHE A 205 -19.10 -4.37 0.45
CA PHE A 205 -19.18 -5.82 0.23
C PHE A 205 -17.91 -6.56 0.67
N LEU A 206 -16.75 -6.06 0.27
CA LEU A 206 -15.47 -6.71 0.51
C LEU A 206 -14.34 -5.67 0.54
N HIS A 207 -13.68 -5.56 1.69
CA HIS A 207 -12.46 -4.77 1.86
C HIS A 207 -11.28 -5.68 2.18
N ILE A 208 -10.29 -5.73 1.30
CA ILE A 208 -9.09 -6.54 1.44
C ILE A 208 -7.97 -5.62 1.91
N GLN A 209 -7.60 -5.69 3.19
CA GLN A 209 -6.57 -4.85 3.78
C GLN A 209 -5.20 -5.54 3.75
N ALA A 210 -4.21 -4.91 3.12
CA ALA A 210 -2.83 -5.41 3.04
C ALA A 210 -2.05 -5.20 4.36
N SER A 211 -2.59 -5.75 5.46
CA SER A 211 -2.14 -5.57 6.84
C SER A 211 -2.44 -6.79 7.70
N CYS A 212 -2.26 -6.66 9.01
CA CYS A 212 -2.76 -7.57 10.03
C CYS A 212 -3.57 -6.81 11.10
N PRO A 213 -4.41 -7.51 11.90
CA PRO A 213 -5.15 -6.92 13.01
C PRO A 213 -4.31 -6.00 13.92
N SER A 214 -3.23 -6.51 14.51
CA SER A 214 -2.45 -5.74 15.51
C SER A 214 -1.87 -4.43 14.96
N LEU A 215 -1.60 -4.36 13.65
CA LEU A 215 -1.03 -3.18 13.02
C LEU A 215 -2.08 -2.09 12.75
N GLU A 216 -3.37 -2.40 12.74
CA GLU A 216 -4.46 -1.44 12.49
C GLU A 216 -5.11 -0.89 13.78
N PHE A 217 -4.31 -0.68 14.84
CA PHE A 217 -4.80 -0.22 16.16
C PHE A 217 -5.89 -1.10 16.77
N GLN A 218 -5.91 -2.39 16.41
CA GLN A 218 -6.90 -3.33 16.87
C GLN A 218 -6.37 -4.17 18.02
N GLU A 219 -7.21 -4.38 19.03
CA GLU A 219 -7.00 -5.43 20.04
C GLU A 219 -7.77 -6.70 19.62
N GLY A 220 -7.09 -7.85 19.62
CA GLY A 220 -7.69 -9.13 19.25
C GLY A 220 -7.80 -9.35 17.73
N PRO A 221 -8.35 -10.50 17.29
CA PRO A 221 -8.29 -10.93 15.89
C PRO A 221 -9.51 -10.53 15.03
N GLU A 222 -10.61 -10.10 15.63
CA GLU A 222 -11.88 -9.83 14.94
C GLU A 222 -11.82 -8.53 14.11
N PRO A 223 -12.23 -8.52 12.84
CA PRO A 223 -12.02 -7.36 11.98
C PRO A 223 -12.78 -6.12 12.48
N ILE A 224 -12.11 -4.96 12.41
CA ILE A 224 -12.68 -3.66 12.85
C ILE A 224 -14.02 -3.35 12.17
N ILE A 225 -14.17 -3.72 10.90
CA ILE A 225 -15.43 -3.62 10.15
C ILE A 225 -15.79 -4.99 9.55
N PRO A 226 -17.07 -5.39 9.49
CA PRO A 226 -17.45 -6.76 9.15
C PRO A 226 -16.97 -7.25 7.79
N GLN A 227 -16.83 -6.34 6.81
CA GLN A 227 -16.39 -6.64 5.46
C GLN A 227 -14.87 -6.60 5.27
N ALA A 228 -14.09 -6.26 6.31
CA ALA A 228 -12.64 -6.19 6.22
C ALA A 228 -11.98 -7.56 6.41
N HIS A 229 -11.03 -7.87 5.53
CA HIS A 229 -10.21 -9.06 5.58
C HIS A 229 -8.74 -8.69 5.46
N TYR A 230 -7.96 -9.10 6.45
CA TYR A 230 -6.51 -8.93 6.46
C TYR A 230 -5.83 -9.99 5.61
N VAL A 231 -4.92 -9.56 4.73
CA VAL A 231 -4.15 -10.46 3.85
C VAL A 231 -2.65 -10.32 4.02
N GLY A 232 -2.18 -9.44 4.92
CA GLY A 232 -0.74 -9.21 5.10
C GLY A 232 -0.12 -8.47 3.92
N PRO A 233 1.21 -8.46 3.80
CA PRO A 233 1.89 -7.72 2.75
C PRO A 233 1.61 -8.33 1.37
N LEU A 234 1.28 -7.47 0.41
CA LEU A 234 1.08 -7.84 -0.99
C LEU A 234 2.33 -7.53 -1.79
N VAL A 235 3.21 -8.52 -1.89
CA VAL A 235 4.49 -8.41 -2.61
C VAL A 235 4.48 -9.32 -3.82
N ALA A 236 4.70 -8.77 -5.00
CA ALA A 236 4.95 -9.57 -6.18
C ALA A 236 6.35 -10.18 -6.06
N LYS A 237 6.44 -11.52 -6.01
CA LYS A 237 7.75 -12.20 -6.06
C LYS A 237 8.40 -11.86 -7.40
N ILE A 238 9.54 -11.17 -7.37
CA ILE A 238 10.36 -11.00 -8.55
C ILE A 238 10.96 -12.38 -8.83
N GLY A 239 10.79 -12.90 -10.05
CA GLY A 239 11.43 -14.16 -10.43
C GLY A 239 12.92 -14.07 -10.11
N SER A 240 13.49 -15.15 -9.58
CA SER A 240 14.85 -15.25 -9.05
C SER A 240 15.96 -15.12 -10.11
N SER A 241 15.81 -14.25 -11.10
CA SER A 241 16.89 -13.89 -12.00
C SER A 241 17.85 -12.97 -11.27
N SER A 242 19.06 -13.46 -11.01
CA SER A 242 20.23 -12.68 -10.58
C SER A 242 20.61 -11.53 -11.52
N ALA A 243 19.92 -11.39 -12.66
CA ALA A 243 20.27 -10.53 -13.77
C ALA A 243 20.28 -9.01 -13.48
N ASN A 244 19.72 -8.55 -12.35
CA ASN A 244 19.58 -7.12 -12.05
C ASN A 244 20.09 -6.72 -10.65
N LEU A 245 20.99 -7.50 -10.04
CA LEU A 245 21.60 -7.10 -8.76
C LEU A 245 22.72 -6.06 -8.98
N PRO A 246 22.89 -5.08 -8.08
CA PRO A 246 24.02 -4.15 -8.15
C PRO A 246 25.36 -4.89 -8.06
N GLU A 247 26.40 -4.37 -8.73
CA GLU A 247 27.74 -4.99 -8.76
C GLU A 247 28.34 -5.22 -7.37
N TRP A 248 27.97 -4.39 -6.40
CA TRP A 248 28.43 -4.46 -5.01
C TRP A 248 27.60 -5.39 -4.11
N TRP A 249 26.67 -6.17 -4.65
CA TRP A 249 25.77 -7.01 -3.85
C TRP A 249 26.48 -8.01 -2.93
N ASP A 250 27.67 -8.47 -3.31
CA ASP A 250 28.51 -9.33 -2.47
C ASP A 250 28.92 -8.67 -1.14
N ASP A 251 28.91 -7.34 -1.05
CA ASP A 251 29.09 -6.64 0.22
C ASP A 251 27.93 -6.88 1.17
N VAL A 252 26.69 -6.92 0.68
CA VAL A 252 25.51 -7.25 1.49
C VAL A 252 25.57 -8.70 1.97
N LEU A 253 26.03 -9.62 1.11
CA LEU A 253 26.19 -11.03 1.46
C LEU A 253 27.32 -11.25 2.47
N SER A 254 28.41 -10.49 2.38
CA SER A 254 29.58 -10.62 3.27
C SER A 254 29.49 -9.79 4.56
N ALA A 255 28.55 -8.83 4.67
CA ALA A 255 28.40 -7.97 5.83
C ALA A 255 28.36 -8.72 7.18
N PRO A 256 27.59 -9.81 7.36
CA PRO A 256 27.59 -10.55 8.62
C PRO A 256 28.96 -11.15 8.99
N SER A 257 29.70 -11.66 7.99
CA SER A 257 31.05 -12.21 8.21
C SER A 257 32.09 -11.15 8.57
N LYS A 258 31.84 -9.90 8.21
CA LYS A 258 32.64 -8.72 8.57
C LYS A 258 32.20 -8.10 9.91
N GLY A 259 31.21 -8.68 10.59
CA GLY A 259 30.63 -8.12 11.81
C GLY A 259 29.85 -6.82 11.57
N GLN A 260 29.34 -6.61 10.35
CA GLN A 260 28.59 -5.43 9.97
C GLN A 260 27.08 -5.67 10.01
N ASP A 261 26.34 -4.69 10.54
CA ASP A 261 24.90 -4.60 10.44
C ASP A 261 24.50 -3.91 9.13
N VAL A 262 23.61 -4.52 8.36
CA VAL A 262 23.07 -3.90 7.14
C VAL A 262 21.95 -2.93 7.53
N LEU A 263 22.17 -1.64 7.30
CA LEU A 263 21.15 -0.61 7.47
C LEU A 263 20.56 -0.26 6.11
N PHE A 264 19.25 -0.32 6.01
CA PHE A 264 18.54 0.07 4.80
C PHE A 264 18.00 1.49 4.97
N LEU A 265 18.48 2.45 4.18
CA LEU A 265 18.07 3.86 4.20
C LEU A 265 17.37 4.26 2.89
N THR A 266 16.11 4.68 2.95
CA THR A 266 15.32 5.04 1.75
C THR A 266 14.33 6.17 2.02
N GLN A 267 13.96 6.90 0.96
CA GLN A 267 12.95 7.95 1.00
C GLN A 267 11.71 7.63 0.15
N GLY A 268 11.50 6.35 -0.20
CA GLY A 268 10.36 5.93 -1.01
C GLY A 268 10.42 6.45 -2.46
N THR A 269 9.28 6.46 -3.16
CA THR A 269 9.22 6.73 -4.61
C THR A 269 8.37 7.93 -5.01
N PHE A 270 7.83 8.69 -4.04
CA PHE A 270 6.92 9.81 -4.30
C PHE A 270 7.56 11.14 -3.88
N ALA A 271 7.81 11.32 -2.57
CA ALA A 271 8.62 12.43 -2.06
C ALA A 271 10.11 12.02 -2.02
N MET A 272 10.89 12.37 -3.04
CA MET A 272 12.25 11.85 -3.24
C MET A 272 13.39 12.82 -2.89
N ASP A 273 13.12 14.01 -2.35
CA ASP A 273 14.17 15.00 -2.03
C ASP A 273 15.22 14.42 -1.05
N PRO A 274 16.45 14.14 -1.49
CA PRO A 274 17.43 13.44 -0.66
C PRO A 274 17.85 14.23 0.59
N THR A 275 17.57 15.54 0.64
CA THR A 275 17.89 16.38 1.80
C THR A 275 17.01 16.10 3.00
N SER A 276 15.82 15.51 2.81
CA SER A 276 14.89 15.31 3.92
C SER A 276 15.34 14.15 4.82
N LEU A 277 15.65 12.96 4.29
CA LEU A 277 16.05 11.80 5.13
C LEU A 277 17.39 11.16 4.75
N ILE A 278 17.70 11.02 3.46
CA ILE A 278 18.91 10.30 3.01
C ILE A 278 20.17 11.01 3.49
N ILE A 279 20.31 12.31 3.24
CA ILE A 279 21.51 13.07 3.61
C ILE A 279 21.71 13.12 5.13
N PRO A 280 20.72 13.49 5.95
CA PRO A 280 20.86 13.44 7.41
C PRO A 280 21.20 12.02 7.91
N GLY A 281 20.61 10.98 7.32
CA GLY A 281 20.90 9.59 7.67
C GLY A 281 22.33 9.16 7.35
N LEU A 282 22.85 9.54 6.17
CA LEU A 282 24.24 9.29 5.82
C LEU A 282 25.18 10.03 6.78
N GLN A 283 24.99 11.33 6.99
CA GLN A 283 25.79 12.13 7.92
C GLN A 283 25.79 11.58 9.35
N ALA A 284 24.68 10.98 9.78
CA ALA A 284 24.55 10.42 11.13
C ALA A 284 25.33 9.11 11.33
N LEU A 285 25.49 8.30 10.27
CA LEU A 285 25.79 6.88 10.40
C LEU A 285 27.03 6.42 9.64
N GLN A 286 27.45 7.09 8.56
CA GLN A 286 28.46 6.56 7.64
C GLN A 286 29.88 6.51 8.23
N GLU A 287 30.16 7.26 9.29
CA GLU A 287 31.44 7.18 10.02
C GLU A 287 31.56 5.89 10.85
N ASP A 288 30.44 5.28 11.25
CA ASP A 288 30.43 4.05 12.03
C ASP A 288 30.55 2.83 11.12
N LYS A 289 31.77 2.27 11.04
CA LYS A 289 32.10 1.17 10.12
C LYS A 289 31.47 -0.17 10.49
N ARG A 290 30.78 -0.25 11.64
CA ARG A 290 29.90 -1.38 11.96
C ARG A 290 28.69 -1.45 11.04
N PHE A 291 28.36 -0.38 10.32
CA PHE A 291 27.21 -0.36 9.41
C PHE A 291 27.65 -0.52 7.96
N LEU A 292 26.92 -1.36 7.22
CA LEU A 292 26.82 -1.28 5.76
C LEU A 292 25.51 -0.58 5.42
N ILE A 293 25.57 0.62 4.85
CA ILE A 293 24.37 1.43 4.56
C ILE A 293 23.98 1.25 3.10
N VAL A 294 22.80 0.68 2.85
CA VAL A 294 22.25 0.48 1.51
C VAL A 294 21.19 1.54 1.22
N VAL A 295 21.38 2.29 0.13
CA VAL A 295 20.56 3.44 -0.28
C VAL A 295 20.07 3.24 -1.73
N PRO A 296 18.87 2.68 -1.93
CA PRO A 296 18.23 2.69 -3.23
C PRO A 296 17.65 4.08 -3.51
N SER A 297 18.22 4.77 -4.51
CA SER A 297 17.78 6.07 -4.98
C SER A 297 18.28 6.31 -6.40
N LYS A 298 17.39 6.80 -7.27
CA LYS A 298 17.75 7.28 -8.62
C LYS A 298 18.51 8.60 -8.62
N LEU A 299 18.60 9.26 -7.45
CA LEU A 299 19.27 10.54 -7.27
C LEU A 299 20.70 10.37 -6.73
N GLY A 300 21.36 9.27 -7.11
CA GLY A 300 22.69 8.93 -6.60
C GLY A 300 23.74 10.02 -6.82
N ASP A 301 23.72 10.66 -7.99
CA ASP A 301 24.64 11.76 -8.32
C ASP A 301 24.36 13.02 -7.48
N GLU A 302 23.08 13.35 -7.25
CA GLU A 302 22.68 14.49 -6.42
C GLU A 302 23.08 14.28 -4.95
N ILE A 303 22.96 13.04 -4.46
CA ILE A 303 23.42 12.66 -3.13
C ILE A 303 24.95 12.86 -3.03
N ARG A 304 25.72 12.33 -3.98
CA ARG A 304 27.19 12.45 -4.03
C ARG A 304 27.67 13.90 -4.15
N ALA A 305 26.87 14.77 -4.76
CA ALA A 305 27.18 16.20 -4.87
C ALA A 305 26.99 16.96 -3.54
N LYS A 306 26.18 16.44 -2.61
CA LYS A 306 25.80 17.12 -1.35
C LYS A 306 26.49 16.57 -0.11
N VAL A 307 26.95 15.32 -0.14
CA VAL A 307 27.63 14.67 0.99
C VAL A 307 28.75 13.78 0.51
N GLN A 308 29.90 13.81 1.21
CA GLN A 308 30.99 12.86 0.99
C GLN A 308 30.49 11.46 1.35
N ILE A 309 30.74 10.49 0.46
CA ILE A 309 30.29 9.12 0.61
C ILE A 309 31.45 8.25 1.08
N GLU A 310 31.25 7.60 2.23
CA GLU A 310 32.20 6.67 2.81
C GLU A 310 32.16 5.27 2.18
N ASP A 311 33.24 4.51 2.34
CA ASP A 311 33.42 3.17 1.74
C ASP A 311 32.42 2.11 2.21
N ASN A 312 31.64 2.37 3.26
CA ASN A 312 30.60 1.49 3.78
C ASN A 312 29.17 1.88 3.33
N VAL A 313 29.06 2.80 2.36
CA VAL A 313 27.78 3.21 1.77
C VAL A 313 27.65 2.61 0.37
N ARG A 314 26.46 2.08 0.06
CA ARG A 314 26.11 1.48 -1.22
C ARG A 314 24.88 2.16 -1.78
N ILE A 315 25.04 2.86 -2.89
CA ILE A 315 23.96 3.55 -3.59
C ILE A 315 23.67 2.80 -4.90
N ALA A 316 22.39 2.55 -5.20
CA ALA A 316 21.94 2.04 -6.49
C ALA A 316 20.57 2.62 -6.84
N ASP A 317 20.22 2.65 -8.11
CA ASP A 317 18.89 3.12 -8.55
C ASP A 317 17.75 2.25 -8.00
N TRP A 318 18.04 0.96 -7.78
CA TRP A 318 17.08 -0.02 -7.34
C TRP A 318 17.75 -1.22 -6.66
N VAL A 319 17.06 -1.81 -5.68
CA VAL A 319 17.44 -3.06 -5.01
C VAL A 319 16.20 -3.94 -4.78
N PRO A 320 16.32 -5.28 -4.84
CA PRO A 320 15.23 -6.19 -4.52
C PRO A 320 14.99 -6.27 -3.01
N TYR A 321 13.84 -5.77 -2.55
CA TYR A 321 13.49 -5.74 -1.13
C TYR A 321 13.37 -7.14 -0.53
N ASP A 322 12.83 -8.11 -1.28
CA ASP A 322 12.69 -9.50 -0.88
C ASP A 322 14.04 -10.20 -0.62
N GLN A 323 15.12 -9.71 -1.23
CA GLN A 323 16.47 -10.21 -0.98
C GLN A 323 17.25 -9.36 0.04
N LEU A 324 17.00 -8.05 0.10
CA LEU A 324 17.68 -7.14 1.03
C LEU A 324 17.13 -7.28 2.46
N LEU A 325 15.80 -7.20 2.64
CA LEU A 325 15.16 -7.17 3.95
C LEU A 325 15.48 -8.36 4.86
N PRO A 326 15.61 -9.62 4.37
CA PRO A 326 16.07 -10.74 5.19
C PRO A 326 17.46 -10.55 5.82
N ARG A 327 18.26 -9.63 5.30
CA ARG A 327 19.64 -9.33 5.75
C ARG A 327 19.72 -7.99 6.48
N THR A 328 18.63 -7.23 6.51
CA THR A 328 18.57 -5.88 7.08
C THR A 328 18.38 -5.93 8.59
N ARG A 329 19.23 -5.20 9.33
CA ARG A 329 19.12 -5.04 10.78
C ARG A 329 18.08 -3.99 11.19
N LEU A 330 17.95 -2.94 10.39
CA LEU A 330 17.09 -1.78 10.62
C LEU A 330 16.74 -1.09 9.29
N LEU A 331 15.48 -0.70 9.13
CA LEU A 331 15.02 0.15 8.03
C LEU A 331 14.82 1.59 8.51
N ILE A 332 15.46 2.55 7.84
CA ILE A 332 15.26 3.99 8.00
C ILE A 332 14.51 4.47 6.77
N THR A 333 13.28 4.91 6.95
CA THR A 333 12.33 5.17 5.85
C THR A 333 11.49 6.41 6.09
N ASN A 334 10.91 6.96 5.03
CA ASN A 334 9.86 7.98 5.17
C ASN A 334 8.50 7.40 5.63
N GLY A 335 8.37 6.09 5.83
CA GLY A 335 7.17 5.49 6.38
C GLY A 335 6.08 5.17 5.35
N GLY A 336 6.45 4.91 4.10
CA GLY A 336 5.49 4.42 3.10
C GLY A 336 4.90 3.05 3.49
N TYR A 337 3.57 2.93 3.46
CA TYR A 337 2.83 1.76 3.97
C TYR A 337 3.32 0.41 3.45
N GLY A 338 3.56 0.30 2.14
CA GLY A 338 4.07 -0.93 1.53
C GLY A 338 5.50 -1.30 1.96
N SER A 339 6.36 -0.31 2.21
CA SER A 339 7.72 -0.56 2.72
C SER A 339 7.69 -1.01 4.18
N VAL A 340 6.82 -0.40 4.98
CA VAL A 340 6.65 -0.72 6.40
C VAL A 340 6.15 -2.15 6.59
N THR A 341 5.06 -2.51 5.90
CA THR A 341 4.50 -3.88 5.97
C THR A 341 5.50 -4.93 5.49
N GLN A 342 6.26 -4.65 4.44
CA GLN A 342 7.34 -5.53 3.97
C GLN A 342 8.46 -5.68 5.01
N ALA A 343 8.98 -4.59 5.57
CA ALA A 343 10.04 -4.66 6.57
C ALA A 343 9.60 -5.43 7.81
N LEU A 344 8.41 -5.13 8.34
CA LEU A 344 7.84 -5.86 9.47
C LEU A 344 7.66 -7.34 9.15
N SER A 345 7.24 -7.71 7.94
CA SER A 345 7.12 -9.13 7.53
C SER A 345 8.44 -9.91 7.54
N HIS A 346 9.58 -9.22 7.51
CA HIS A 346 10.92 -9.79 7.71
C HIS A 346 11.46 -9.60 9.14
N GLY A 347 10.61 -9.15 10.06
CA GLY A 347 10.96 -8.83 11.44
C GLY A 347 11.93 -7.66 11.56
N VAL A 348 11.98 -6.76 10.58
CA VAL A 348 12.93 -5.63 10.57
C VAL A 348 12.29 -4.44 11.31
N PRO A 349 12.88 -3.95 12.41
CA PRO A 349 12.40 -2.76 13.09
C PRO A 349 12.64 -1.50 12.23
N LEU A 350 11.97 -0.40 12.56
CA LEU A 350 11.92 0.79 11.71
C LEU A 350 12.23 2.11 12.42
N ILE A 351 12.81 3.04 11.68
CA ILE A 351 12.78 4.48 11.98
C ILE A 351 12.03 5.16 10.85
N CYS A 352 10.97 5.86 11.20
CA CYS A 352 10.12 6.55 10.24
C CYS A 352 10.30 8.07 10.36
N ALA A 353 10.44 8.74 9.21
CA ALA A 353 10.50 10.20 9.10
C ALA A 353 9.68 10.67 7.91
N GLY A 354 8.37 10.82 8.11
CA GLY A 354 7.46 11.25 7.06
C GLY A 354 6.20 11.89 7.60
N THR A 355 5.84 13.07 7.08
CA THR A 355 4.65 13.80 7.51
C THR A 355 3.60 13.99 6.41
N SER A 356 3.96 13.70 5.16
CA SER A 356 3.07 13.83 4.01
C SER A 356 2.24 12.56 3.70
N GLU A 357 1.25 12.70 2.82
CA GLU A 357 0.30 11.65 2.38
C GLU A 357 -0.36 10.89 3.55
N ASP A 358 -0.01 9.61 3.75
CA ASP A 358 -0.46 8.68 4.79
C ASP A 358 0.62 8.40 5.86
N LYS A 359 1.84 8.93 5.67
CA LYS A 359 3.05 8.51 6.41
C LYS A 359 2.96 8.73 7.91
N LYS A 360 2.29 9.80 8.36
CA LYS A 360 2.07 10.03 9.81
C LYS A 360 1.29 8.87 10.43
N ASP A 361 0.23 8.43 9.77
CA ASP A 361 -0.64 7.38 10.30
C ASP A 361 -0.01 6.00 10.19
N THR A 362 0.82 5.77 9.17
CA THR A 362 1.66 4.57 9.06
C THR A 362 2.72 4.54 10.18
N SER A 363 3.41 5.65 10.44
CA SER A 363 4.45 5.76 11.48
C SER A 363 3.88 5.65 12.89
N ALA A 364 2.66 6.16 13.10
CA ALA A 364 1.92 5.98 14.34
C ALA A 364 1.65 4.50 14.64
N ARG A 365 1.32 3.68 13.63
CA ARG A 365 1.12 2.23 13.78
C ARG A 365 2.40 1.50 14.15
N VAL A 366 3.52 1.86 13.53
CA VAL A 366 4.85 1.32 13.87
C VAL A 366 5.20 1.60 15.33
N SER A 367 4.96 2.83 15.78
CA SER A 367 5.20 3.24 17.17
C SER A 367 4.24 2.54 18.14
N TRP A 368 2.97 2.40 17.76
CA TRP A 368 1.93 1.72 18.55
C TRP A 368 2.28 0.27 18.87
N VAL A 369 2.72 -0.49 17.87
CA VAL A 369 3.12 -1.89 18.08
C VAL A 369 4.51 -2.04 18.70
N GLY A 370 5.20 -0.93 18.97
CA GLY A 370 6.54 -0.92 19.56
C GLY A 370 7.63 -1.48 18.65
N ALA A 371 7.42 -1.53 17.32
CA ALA A 371 8.37 -2.09 16.35
C ALA A 371 9.29 -1.03 15.72
N GLY A 372 9.14 0.24 16.11
CA GLY A 372 10.00 1.31 15.62
C GLY A 372 9.76 2.65 16.29
N ILE A 373 10.42 3.69 15.75
CA ILE A 373 10.35 5.07 16.21
C ILE A 373 9.88 5.97 15.08
N ASP A 374 8.82 6.75 15.34
CA ASP A 374 8.44 7.89 14.51
C ASP A 374 9.20 9.16 14.93
N LEU A 375 9.97 9.72 14.01
CA LEU A 375 10.72 10.97 14.19
C LEU A 375 9.83 12.22 14.08
N LYS A 376 8.57 12.08 13.62
CA LYS A 376 7.55 13.14 13.57
C LYS A 376 7.94 14.35 12.71
N THR A 377 8.80 14.17 11.71
CA THR A 377 9.25 15.22 10.79
C THR A 377 9.69 14.61 9.47
N ASP A 378 9.58 15.37 8.37
CA ASP A 378 10.20 15.02 7.08
C ASP A 378 11.68 15.37 7.04
N ASN A 379 12.13 16.31 7.89
CA ASN A 379 13.49 16.83 7.90
C ASN A 379 14.15 16.62 9.27
N PRO A 380 14.42 15.36 9.69
CA PRO A 380 15.08 15.09 10.95
C PRO A 380 16.51 15.63 10.96
N SER A 381 16.96 16.07 12.13
CA SER A 381 18.37 16.43 12.32
C SER A 381 19.26 15.18 12.33
N VAL A 382 20.54 15.37 12.00
CA VAL A 382 21.58 14.31 12.09
C VAL A 382 21.58 13.66 13.48
N THR A 383 21.50 14.47 14.54
CA THR A 383 21.45 13.98 15.93
C THR A 383 20.21 13.14 16.18
N GLN A 384 19.04 13.57 15.72
CA GLN A 384 17.79 12.84 15.90
C GLN A 384 17.82 11.46 15.24
N VAL A 385 18.35 11.38 14.01
CA VAL A 385 18.53 10.09 13.33
C VAL A 385 19.50 9.19 14.10
N LYS A 386 20.66 9.74 14.50
CA LYS A 386 21.69 9.01 15.23
C LYS A 386 21.17 8.42 16.54
N GLU A 387 20.50 9.23 17.35
CA GLU A 387 19.93 8.81 18.64
C GLU A 387 18.87 7.72 18.47
N ALA A 388 17.98 7.86 17.48
CA ALA A 388 16.95 6.86 17.20
C ALA A 388 17.55 5.52 16.76
N VAL A 389 18.58 5.54 15.89
CA VAL A 389 19.29 4.32 15.44
C VAL A 389 19.93 3.61 16.62
N TYR A 390 20.73 4.31 17.42
CA TYR A 390 21.38 3.67 18.57
C TYR A 390 20.38 3.20 19.62
N LYS A 391 19.26 3.88 19.81
CA LYS A 391 18.19 3.42 20.71
C LYS A 391 17.63 2.07 20.25
N ILE A 392 17.22 1.94 18.99
CA ILE A 392 16.66 0.69 18.46
C ILE A 392 17.70 -0.45 18.45
N LEU A 393 18.95 -0.15 18.13
CA LEU A 393 20.00 -1.18 18.11
C LEU A 393 20.36 -1.70 19.51
N ASN A 394 20.18 -0.88 20.56
CA ASN A 394 20.50 -1.23 21.95
C ASN A 394 19.30 -1.80 22.74
N ASP A 395 18.08 -1.73 22.20
CA ASP A 395 16.86 -2.22 22.85
C ASP A 395 16.23 -3.33 21.98
N SER A 396 16.35 -4.58 22.44
CA SER A 396 15.87 -5.74 21.69
C SER A 396 14.36 -5.77 21.54
N SER A 397 13.60 -5.05 22.39
CA SER A 397 12.14 -5.06 22.35
C SER A 397 11.59 -4.60 21.00
N TYR A 398 12.26 -3.68 20.31
CA TYR A 398 11.89 -3.27 18.95
C TYR A 398 11.99 -4.42 17.95
N LYS A 399 13.05 -5.23 18.03
CA LYS A 399 13.25 -6.39 17.16
C LYS A 399 12.27 -7.50 17.49
N ASP A 400 12.00 -7.74 18.78
CA ASP A 400 11.05 -8.75 19.25
C ASP A 400 9.62 -8.39 18.78
N ASN A 401 9.22 -7.13 18.92
CA ASN A 401 7.93 -6.63 18.44
C ASN A 401 7.82 -6.67 16.92
N ALA A 402 8.87 -6.26 16.18
CA ALA A 402 8.88 -6.35 14.73
C ALA A 402 8.74 -7.81 14.27
N THR A 403 9.41 -8.75 14.93
CA THR A 403 9.31 -10.19 14.64
C THR A 403 7.90 -10.71 14.89
N ARG A 404 7.31 -10.39 16.05
CA ARG A 404 5.93 -10.78 16.40
C ARG A 404 4.91 -10.29 15.37
N ILE A 405 4.98 -9.01 15.00
CA ILE A 405 4.08 -8.43 13.99
C ILE A 405 4.35 -9.03 12.61
N GLY A 406 5.62 -9.32 12.30
CA GLY A 406 6.00 -10.01 11.06
C GLY A 406 5.40 -11.38 10.91
N GLU A 407 5.41 -12.18 11.97
CA GLU A 407 4.76 -13.50 12.00
C GLU A 407 3.26 -13.40 11.75
N GLU A 408 2.58 -12.44 12.39
CA GLU A 408 1.15 -12.20 12.19
C GLU A 408 0.82 -11.75 10.75
N LEU A 409 1.62 -10.84 10.18
CA LEU A 409 1.51 -10.39 8.79
C LEU A 409 1.66 -11.57 7.81
N ASN A 410 2.69 -12.40 8.00
CA ASN A 410 2.95 -13.55 7.14
C ASN A 410 1.87 -14.63 7.24
N ALA A 411 1.22 -14.76 8.40
CA ALA A 411 0.12 -15.69 8.60
C ALA A 411 -1.17 -15.30 7.85
N GLN A 412 -1.27 -14.07 7.33
CA GLN A 412 -2.48 -13.60 6.65
C GLN A 412 -2.66 -14.12 5.22
N GLY A 413 -1.67 -14.80 4.62
CA GLY A 413 -1.84 -15.54 3.36
C GLY A 413 -1.61 -14.76 2.05
N GLY A 414 -1.39 -13.45 2.11
CA GLY A 414 -0.95 -12.63 0.97
C GLY A 414 -1.92 -12.61 -0.21
N ALA A 415 -1.36 -12.48 -1.41
CA ALA A 415 -2.11 -12.43 -2.67
C ALA A 415 -3.00 -13.65 -2.88
N LYS A 416 -2.61 -14.83 -2.38
CA LYS A 416 -3.42 -16.05 -2.46
C LYS A 416 -4.75 -15.89 -1.74
N ARG A 417 -4.72 -15.45 -0.48
CA ARG A 417 -5.95 -15.19 0.28
C ARG A 417 -6.77 -14.07 -0.33
N ALA A 418 -6.12 -13.01 -0.84
CA ALA A 418 -6.82 -11.95 -1.55
C ALA A 418 -7.62 -12.49 -2.76
N CYS A 419 -7.00 -13.37 -3.56
CA CYS A 419 -7.66 -13.99 -4.71
C CYS A 419 -8.75 -14.99 -4.29
N ASP A 420 -8.56 -15.76 -3.22
CA ASP A 420 -9.59 -16.64 -2.67
C ASP A 420 -10.87 -15.85 -2.29
N LEU A 421 -10.69 -14.67 -1.68
CA LEU A 421 -11.80 -13.77 -1.32
C LEU A 421 -12.50 -13.21 -2.57
N LEU A 422 -11.74 -12.80 -3.58
CA LEU A 422 -12.29 -12.27 -4.84
C LEU A 422 -13.05 -13.33 -5.62
N GLU A 423 -12.52 -14.54 -5.73
CA GLU A 423 -13.18 -15.68 -6.37
C GLU A 423 -14.48 -16.05 -5.65
N LYS A 424 -14.44 -16.10 -4.31
CA LYS A 424 -15.64 -16.37 -3.51
C LYS A 424 -16.72 -15.32 -3.78
N ALA A 425 -16.36 -14.04 -3.72
CA ALA A 425 -17.29 -12.94 -3.96
C ALA A 425 -17.88 -12.96 -5.38
N ALA A 426 -17.05 -13.29 -6.40
CA ALA A 426 -17.50 -13.43 -7.78
C ALA A 426 -18.53 -14.57 -7.95
N LEU A 427 -18.29 -15.72 -7.30
CA LEU A 427 -19.16 -16.90 -7.42
C LEU A 427 -20.49 -16.72 -6.68
N GLU A 428 -20.50 -16.04 -5.53
CA GLU A 428 -21.73 -15.74 -4.79
C GLU A 428 -22.69 -14.86 -5.60
N LEU A 429 -22.16 -13.97 -6.45
CA LEU A 429 -22.98 -13.18 -7.39
C LEU A 429 -23.59 -14.02 -8.52
N ASP A 430 -22.87 -15.03 -9.01
CA ASP A 430 -23.38 -15.92 -10.06
C ASP A 430 -24.55 -16.78 -9.55
N VAL A 431 -24.47 -17.24 -8.30
CA VAL A 431 -25.55 -17.99 -7.67
C VAL A 431 -26.79 -17.12 -7.50
N SER A 432 -26.65 -15.88 -7.02
CA SER A 432 -27.79 -14.97 -6.83
C SER A 432 -28.47 -14.52 -8.14
N LYS A 433 -27.78 -14.59 -9.29
CA LYS A 433 -28.39 -14.37 -10.61
C LYS A 433 -29.14 -15.58 -11.15
N SER A 434 -28.85 -16.77 -10.63
CA SER A 434 -29.42 -18.05 -11.12
C SER A 434 -30.65 -18.50 -10.33
N THR A 435 -30.95 -17.83 -9.21
CA THR A 435 -32.13 -17.98 -8.36
C THR A 435 -33.09 -16.82 -8.57
#